data_AF-A0A7V0V365-F1
#
_entry.id   AF-A0A7V0V365-F1
#
_cell.length_a   1.000
_cell.length_b   1.000
_cell.length_c   1.000
_cell.angle_alpha   90.00
_cell.angle_beta   90.00
_cell.angle_gamma   90.00
#
_symmetry.space_group_name_H-M   'P 1'
#
loop_
_entity.id
_entity.type
_entity.pdbx_description
1 polymer ?
#
loop_
_entity_poly.entity_id
_entity_poly.type
_entity_poly.pdbx_seq_one_letter_code
_entity_poly.pdbx_strand_id
1 'polypeptide(L)'
;MSKWQKATNIAEILAILSNARDGHLRFASGEMRRVTAIPHCQEVFVYAPRKQRWGHYFSRWPQEWGGHVLVRPQETGPVDVLQRLRRTTRYVLRYTPPDVWPELQHEAQRVLARWHELEDAVRGGCHLSNYLEHAMGIRLLKSCSSTTTLRSEGADRDTIERVAEAFARRAEFEEKWYGRYDCIAYGRPCPDGSYRAGLSTCYRDTLNGHEWALLDGYRAVLMVWSAASIRERP
;
A
#
# COMPACT_ATOMS: atom_id res chain seq x y z
N MET A 1 -21.36 3.46 14.04
CA MET A 1 -20.84 4.75 14.57
C MET A 1 -20.02 4.48 15.82
N SER A 2 -18.73 4.26 15.62
CA SER A 2 -17.75 4.02 16.67
C SER A 2 -17.63 5.21 17.62
N LYS A 3 -17.67 4.93 18.93
CA LYS A 3 -17.57 5.92 20.00
C LYS A 3 -16.11 6.28 20.26
N TRP A 4 -15.88 7.49 20.75
CA TRP A 4 -14.57 7.90 21.28
C TRP A 4 -14.29 7.14 22.57
N GLN A 5 -13.07 6.58 22.69
CA GLN A 5 -12.59 5.82 23.82
C GLN A 5 -11.31 6.47 24.36
N LYS A 6 -11.12 6.48 25.67
CA LYS A 6 -9.94 7.08 26.30
C LYS A 6 -8.76 6.10 26.25
N ALA A 7 -7.58 6.59 25.90
CA ALA A 7 -6.32 5.89 26.02
C ALA A 7 -5.29 6.73 26.78
N THR A 8 -4.45 6.08 27.57
CA THR A 8 -3.41 6.66 28.43
C THR A 8 -2.01 6.12 28.13
N ASN A 9 -1.93 5.10 27.27
CA ASN A 9 -0.68 4.52 26.77
C ASN A 9 -0.87 4.01 25.32
N ILE A 10 0.23 3.68 24.65
CA ILE A 10 0.22 3.20 23.25
C ILE A 10 -0.49 1.85 23.12
N ALA A 11 -0.34 0.95 24.09
CA ALA A 11 -0.99 -0.36 24.07
C ALA A 11 -2.52 -0.26 24.06
N GLU A 12 -3.09 0.69 24.81
CA GLU A 12 -4.54 0.98 24.80
C GLU A 12 -5.00 1.50 23.43
N ILE A 13 -4.21 2.38 22.78
CA ILE A 13 -4.52 2.83 21.41
C ILE A 13 -4.55 1.64 20.45
N LEU A 14 -3.54 0.75 20.52
CA LEU A 14 -3.48 -0.45 19.70
C LEU A 14 -4.67 -1.37 19.93
N ALA A 15 -5.07 -1.58 21.19
CA ALA A 15 -6.24 -2.38 21.54
C ALA A 15 -7.54 -1.80 20.97
N ILE A 16 -7.75 -0.49 21.13
CA ILE A 16 -8.93 0.22 20.61
C ILE A 16 -8.98 0.15 19.07
N LEU A 17 -7.84 0.29 18.40
CA LEU A 17 -7.77 0.27 16.94
C LEU A 17 -7.68 -1.13 16.33
N SER A 18 -7.48 -2.17 17.14
CA SER A 18 -7.22 -3.58 16.77
C SER A 18 -7.71 -3.99 15.37
N ASN A 19 -9.03 -3.94 15.13
CA ASN A 19 -9.64 -4.39 13.88
C ASN A 19 -9.68 -3.33 12.77
N ALA A 20 -9.75 -2.06 13.12
CA ALA A 20 -9.86 -0.96 12.15
C ALA A 20 -8.50 -0.59 11.55
N ARG A 21 -7.42 -0.79 12.32
CA ARG A 21 -6.04 -0.31 12.11
C ARG A 21 -5.90 1.21 12.01
N ASP A 22 -6.81 1.90 11.35
CA ASP A 22 -6.82 3.34 11.21
C ASP A 22 -7.81 3.99 12.18
N GLY A 23 -7.54 5.23 12.56
CA GLY A 23 -8.37 5.97 13.49
C GLY A 23 -8.06 7.45 13.53
N HIS A 24 -8.69 8.10 14.50
CA HIS A 24 -8.42 9.47 14.87
C HIS A 24 -8.08 9.54 16.35
N LEU A 25 -7.06 10.34 16.67
CA LEU A 25 -6.76 10.80 18.01
C LEU A 25 -7.36 12.20 18.16
N ARG A 26 -7.93 12.48 19.32
CA ARG A 26 -8.27 13.83 19.76
C ARG A 26 -7.50 14.12 21.05
N PHE A 27 -6.66 15.15 20.99
CA PHE A 27 -5.84 15.61 22.11
C PHE A 27 -6.66 16.48 23.06
N ALA A 28 -6.15 16.72 24.26
CA ALA A 28 -6.76 17.62 25.24
C ALA A 28 -6.94 19.05 24.69
N SER A 29 -6.06 19.49 23.78
CA SER A 29 -6.17 20.77 23.07
C SER A 29 -7.37 20.85 22.10
N GLY A 30 -8.07 19.74 21.87
CA GLY A 30 -9.11 19.63 20.84
C GLY A 30 -8.57 19.32 19.44
N GLU A 31 -7.25 19.36 19.23
CA GLU A 31 -6.63 18.97 17.97
C GLU A 31 -6.99 17.51 17.63
N MET A 32 -7.29 17.25 16.37
CA MET A 32 -7.51 15.90 15.87
C MET A 32 -6.42 15.51 14.86
N ARG A 33 -5.84 14.33 15.05
CA ARG A 33 -4.89 13.73 14.10
C ARG A 33 -5.37 12.36 13.66
N ARG A 34 -5.05 12.00 12.43
CA ARG A 34 -5.20 10.62 11.97
C ARG A 34 -4.13 9.76 12.64
N VAL A 35 -4.43 8.49 12.84
CA VAL A 35 -3.50 7.51 13.40
C VAL A 35 -3.67 6.17 12.70
N THR A 36 -2.56 5.45 12.52
CA THR A 36 -2.54 4.06 12.06
C THR A 36 -1.83 3.21 13.12
N ALA A 37 -2.46 2.12 13.54
CA ALA A 37 -1.90 1.12 14.42
C ALA A 37 -0.99 0.15 13.65
N ILE A 38 0.14 -0.20 14.26
CA ILE A 38 1.15 -1.12 13.72
C ILE A 38 1.40 -2.20 14.78
N PRO A 39 0.48 -3.17 14.94
CA PRO A 39 0.48 -4.06 16.10
C PRO A 39 1.74 -4.91 16.24
N HIS A 40 2.34 -5.35 15.12
CA HIS A 40 3.53 -6.20 15.10
C HIS A 40 4.79 -5.48 15.61
N CYS A 41 4.84 -4.15 15.49
CA CYS A 41 5.92 -3.32 16.04
C CYS A 41 5.57 -2.72 17.41
N GLN A 42 4.36 -2.96 17.92
CA GLN A 42 3.82 -2.28 19.11
C GLN A 42 3.88 -0.73 19.00
N GLU A 43 3.60 -0.22 17.81
CA GLU A 43 3.73 1.20 17.48
C GLU A 43 2.45 1.78 16.89
N VAL A 44 2.30 3.10 17.01
CA VAL A 44 1.33 3.86 16.22
C VAL A 44 2.03 4.91 15.37
N PHE A 45 1.54 5.13 14.16
CA PHE A 45 1.93 6.21 13.29
C PHE A 45 0.87 7.32 13.34
N VAL A 46 1.25 8.51 13.79
CA VAL A 46 0.34 9.67 13.87
C VAL A 46 0.67 10.66 12.78
N TYR A 47 -0.31 10.96 11.94
CA TYR A 47 -0.12 11.83 10.78
C TYR A 47 -0.02 13.29 11.19
N ALA A 48 0.86 14.02 10.51
CA ALA A 48 0.97 15.47 10.63
C ALA A 48 -0.33 16.15 10.14
N PRO A 49 -0.68 17.33 10.68
CA PRO A 49 -1.89 18.05 10.30
C PRO A 49 -1.99 18.25 8.78
N ARG A 50 -3.16 17.92 8.19
CA ARG A 50 -3.47 18.07 6.75
C ARG A 50 -2.57 17.26 5.80
N LYS A 51 -1.70 16.38 6.30
CA LYS A 51 -0.85 15.51 5.48
C LYS A 51 -1.41 14.09 5.48
N GLN A 52 -1.49 13.49 4.29
CA GLN A 52 -2.02 12.13 4.16
C GLN A 52 -0.96 11.02 4.30
N ARG A 53 0.33 11.36 4.26
CA ARG A 53 1.44 10.38 4.22
C ARG A 53 2.62 10.72 5.15
N TRP A 54 2.55 11.82 5.89
CA TRP A 54 3.63 12.30 6.75
C TRP A 54 3.18 12.26 8.20
N GLY A 55 4.09 11.95 9.12
CA GLY A 55 3.77 11.72 10.52
C GLY A 55 4.96 11.19 11.30
N HIS A 56 4.70 10.77 12.54
CA HIS A 56 5.71 10.24 13.45
C HIS A 56 5.27 8.91 14.02
N TYR A 57 6.24 8.01 14.22
CA TYR A 57 6.05 6.73 14.90
C TYR A 57 6.21 6.91 16.40
N PHE A 58 5.35 6.25 17.17
CA PHE A 58 5.36 6.27 18.62
C PHE A 58 5.21 4.85 19.17
N SER A 59 6.27 4.35 19.82
CA SER A 59 6.26 3.12 20.63
C SER A 59 6.06 3.41 22.13
N ARG A 60 6.22 4.68 22.54
CA ARG A 60 6.03 5.16 23.91
C ARG A 60 5.09 6.34 23.93
N TRP A 61 4.47 6.56 25.09
CA TRP A 61 3.56 7.67 25.29
C TRP A 61 4.30 9.01 25.21
N PRO A 62 3.94 9.91 24.27
CA PRO A 62 4.62 11.20 24.14
C PRO A 62 4.21 12.14 25.27
N GLN A 63 5.17 12.86 25.85
CA GLN A 63 4.90 13.79 26.95
C GLN A 63 3.93 14.90 26.53
N GLU A 64 4.04 15.36 25.28
CA GLU A 64 3.21 16.39 24.70
C GLU A 64 1.74 15.99 24.50
N TRP A 65 1.41 14.69 24.62
CA TRP A 65 0.00 14.23 24.57
C TRP A 65 -0.72 14.41 25.91
N GLY A 66 -0.01 14.78 26.97
CA GLY A 66 -0.56 14.92 28.31
C GLY A 66 -0.98 13.58 28.91
N GLY A 67 -1.97 13.60 29.80
CA GLY A 67 -2.37 12.38 30.54
C GLY A 67 -3.26 11.40 29.78
N HIS A 68 -3.87 11.81 28.66
CA HIS A 68 -4.71 10.92 27.83
C HIS A 68 -4.98 11.52 26.44
N VAL A 69 -5.38 10.64 25.52
CA VAL A 69 -6.01 11.02 24.24
C VAL A 69 -7.34 10.29 24.10
N LEU A 70 -8.26 10.86 23.34
CA LEU A 70 -9.45 10.13 22.90
C LEU A 70 -9.16 9.50 21.53
N VAL A 71 -9.43 8.22 21.41
CA VAL A 71 -9.25 7.42 20.20
C VAL A 71 -10.61 7.08 19.63
N ARG A 72 -10.79 7.27 18.32
CA ARG A 72 -11.95 6.77 17.59
C ARG A 72 -11.47 5.96 16.39
N PRO A 73 -11.73 4.65 16.35
CA PRO A 73 -11.53 3.84 15.17
C PRO A 73 -12.16 4.49 13.94
N GLN A 74 -11.40 4.56 12.85
CA GLN A 74 -11.94 4.92 11.57
C GLN A 74 -12.67 3.69 11.06
N GLU A 75 -14.00 3.78 10.98
CA GLU A 75 -14.78 2.84 10.20
C GLU A 75 -14.44 3.10 8.72
N THR A 76 -13.30 2.58 8.25
CA THR A 76 -13.15 2.36 6.81
C THR A 76 -14.16 1.27 6.50
N GLY A 77 -15.26 1.66 5.86
CA GLY A 77 -16.34 0.74 5.57
C GLY A 77 -15.74 -0.50 4.90
N PRO A 78 -16.09 -1.73 5.33
CA PRO A 78 -15.60 -2.92 4.67
C PRO A 78 -15.92 -2.92 3.16
N VAL A 79 -17.00 -2.22 2.79
CA VAL A 79 -17.38 -1.85 1.43
C VAL A 79 -16.32 -1.00 0.71
N ASP A 80 -15.73 0.01 1.34
CA ASP A 80 -14.73 0.88 0.69
C ASP A 80 -13.45 0.12 0.35
N VAL A 81 -13.01 -0.78 1.25
CA VAL A 81 -11.82 -1.61 1.02
C VAL A 81 -12.09 -2.60 -0.12
N LEU A 82 -13.26 -3.22 -0.15
CA LEU A 82 -13.69 -4.05 -1.29
C LEU A 82 -13.74 -3.22 -2.58
N GLN A 83 -14.33 -2.03 -2.59
CA GLN A 83 -14.38 -1.21 -3.80
C GLN A 83 -12.98 -0.82 -4.30
N ARG A 84 -12.04 -0.52 -3.40
CA ARG A 84 -10.63 -0.29 -3.78
C ARG A 84 -10.00 -1.54 -4.39
N LEU A 85 -10.13 -2.69 -3.73
CA LEU A 85 -9.63 -3.96 -4.27
C LEU A 85 -10.21 -4.24 -5.65
N ARG A 86 -11.52 -4.06 -5.84
CA ARG A 86 -12.20 -4.26 -7.13
C ARG A 86 -11.65 -3.34 -8.22
N ARG A 87 -11.46 -2.06 -7.90
CA ARG A 87 -10.88 -1.07 -8.83
C ARG A 87 -9.46 -1.44 -9.22
N THR A 88 -8.61 -1.75 -8.24
CA THR A 88 -7.21 -2.13 -8.48
C THR A 88 -7.11 -3.42 -9.27
N THR A 89 -7.96 -4.41 -8.96
CA THR A 89 -8.04 -5.68 -9.69
C THR A 89 -8.39 -5.47 -11.17
N ARG A 90 -9.42 -4.66 -11.45
CA ARG A 90 -9.79 -4.29 -12.82
C ARG A 90 -8.70 -3.48 -13.52
N TYR A 91 -7.99 -2.63 -12.78
CA TYR A 91 -6.88 -1.85 -13.30
C TYR A 91 -5.74 -2.75 -13.78
N VAL A 92 -5.35 -3.76 -12.99
CA VAL A 92 -4.38 -4.78 -13.39
C VAL A 92 -4.81 -5.49 -14.66
N LEU A 93 -6.03 -6.04 -14.69
CA LEU A 93 -6.51 -6.79 -15.86
C LEU A 93 -6.65 -5.94 -17.13
N ARG A 94 -6.86 -4.62 -16.97
CA ARG A 94 -7.01 -3.71 -18.10
C ARG A 94 -5.68 -3.31 -18.71
N TYR A 95 -4.65 -3.10 -17.89
CA TYR A 95 -3.42 -2.45 -18.33
C TYR A 95 -2.22 -3.37 -18.42
N THR A 96 -2.26 -4.56 -17.83
CA THR A 96 -1.09 -5.46 -17.80
C THR A 96 -1.11 -6.39 -19.02
N PRO A 97 -0.11 -6.34 -19.91
CA PRO A 97 0.04 -7.32 -21.00
C PRO A 97 0.23 -8.75 -20.46
N PRO A 98 -0.22 -9.82 -21.14
CA PRO A 98 -0.19 -11.20 -20.62
C PRO A 98 1.19 -11.70 -20.17
N ASP A 99 2.26 -11.23 -20.81
CA ASP A 99 3.65 -11.58 -20.53
C ASP A 99 4.27 -10.77 -19.38
N VAL A 100 3.62 -9.68 -18.96
CA VAL A 100 4.07 -8.81 -17.88
C VAL A 100 3.35 -9.21 -16.59
N TRP A 101 4.11 -9.50 -15.52
CA TRP A 101 3.55 -9.91 -14.22
C TRP A 101 2.38 -10.91 -14.33
N PRO A 102 2.53 -12.06 -15.02
CA PRO A 102 1.44 -13.04 -15.22
C PRO A 102 0.83 -13.51 -13.89
N GLU A 103 1.62 -13.62 -12.82
CA GLU A 103 1.14 -13.97 -11.48
C GLU A 103 0.19 -12.91 -10.89
N LEU A 104 0.43 -11.62 -11.18
CA LEU A 104 -0.41 -10.52 -10.72
C LEU A 104 -1.76 -10.53 -11.45
N GLN A 105 -1.74 -10.84 -12.75
CA GLN A 105 -2.97 -11.02 -13.53
C GLN A 105 -3.75 -12.25 -13.06
N HIS A 106 -3.08 -13.36 -12.78
CA HIS A 106 -3.71 -14.56 -12.26
C HIS A 106 -4.38 -14.30 -10.90
N GLU A 107 -3.69 -13.60 -9.99
CA GLU A 107 -4.29 -13.16 -8.73
C GLU A 107 -5.50 -12.24 -8.95
N ALA A 108 -5.42 -11.30 -9.90
CA ALA A 108 -6.52 -10.40 -10.21
C ALA A 108 -7.76 -11.17 -10.72
N GLN A 109 -7.56 -12.14 -11.61
CA GLN A 109 -8.64 -13.01 -12.10
C GLN A 109 -9.28 -13.79 -10.95
N ARG A 110 -8.48 -14.38 -10.05
CA ARG A 110 -8.98 -15.12 -8.87
C ARG A 110 -9.81 -14.25 -7.94
N VAL A 111 -9.38 -13.01 -7.70
CA VAL A 111 -10.13 -12.04 -6.89
C VAL A 111 -11.50 -11.75 -7.49
N LEU A 112 -11.61 -11.54 -8.81
CA LEU A 112 -12.91 -11.30 -9.45
C LEU A 112 -13.78 -12.56 -9.51
N ALA A 113 -13.19 -13.72 -9.76
CA ALA A 113 -13.91 -14.99 -9.84
C ALA A 113 -14.62 -15.33 -8.52
N ARG A 114 -14.00 -14.97 -7.38
CA ARG A 114 -14.52 -15.23 -6.03
C ARG A 114 -15.04 -13.95 -5.36
N TRP A 115 -15.50 -12.99 -6.15
CA TRP A 115 -15.93 -11.68 -5.64
C TRP A 115 -17.08 -11.78 -4.63
N HIS A 116 -18.06 -12.65 -4.88
CA HIS A 116 -19.18 -12.86 -3.97
C HIS A 116 -18.74 -13.46 -2.62
N GLU A 117 -17.84 -14.44 -2.64
CA GLU A 117 -17.26 -15.00 -1.42
C GLU A 117 -16.51 -13.96 -0.59
N LEU A 118 -15.82 -13.02 -1.27
CA LEU A 118 -15.16 -11.88 -0.62
C LEU A 118 -16.17 -10.92 0.02
N GLU A 119 -17.28 -10.62 -0.66
CA GLU A 119 -18.35 -9.79 -0.09
C GLU A 119 -18.95 -10.45 1.16
N ASP A 120 -19.21 -11.75 1.12
CA ASP A 120 -19.80 -12.49 2.23
C ASP A 120 -18.84 -12.64 3.41
N ALA A 121 -17.56 -12.94 3.15
CA ALA A 121 -16.52 -12.97 4.19
C ALA A 121 -16.43 -11.63 4.90
N VAL A 122 -16.44 -10.53 4.15
CA VAL A 122 -16.36 -9.18 4.69
C VAL A 122 -17.63 -8.78 5.46
N ARG A 123 -18.83 -9.14 4.98
CA ARG A 123 -20.08 -8.97 5.72
C ARG A 123 -20.09 -9.77 7.03
N GLY A 124 -19.49 -10.96 7.02
CA GLY A 124 -19.30 -11.82 8.20
C GLY A 124 -18.20 -11.35 9.15
N GLY A 125 -17.57 -10.19 8.92
CA GLY A 125 -16.55 -9.63 9.80
C GLY A 125 -15.14 -10.18 9.61
N CYS A 126 -14.87 -10.93 8.54
CA CYS A 126 -13.53 -11.42 8.24
C CYS A 126 -12.59 -10.27 7.85
N HIS A 127 -11.35 -10.34 8.34
CA HIS A 127 -10.30 -9.40 7.94
C HIS A 127 -9.85 -9.70 6.50
N LEU A 128 -10.19 -8.82 5.55
CA LEU A 128 -10.00 -9.02 4.12
C LEU A 128 -8.56 -9.41 3.74
N SER A 129 -7.54 -8.80 4.35
CA SER A 129 -6.15 -9.13 4.05
C SER A 129 -5.80 -10.58 4.40
N ASN A 130 -6.34 -11.09 5.52
CA ASN A 130 -6.07 -12.46 5.97
C ASN A 130 -6.81 -13.46 5.08
N TYR A 131 -8.04 -13.11 4.66
CA TYR A 131 -8.81 -13.93 3.75
C TYR A 131 -8.14 -14.04 2.38
N LEU A 132 -7.71 -12.90 1.81
CA LEU A 132 -6.96 -12.88 0.55
C LEU A 132 -5.71 -13.77 0.61
N GLU A 133 -4.91 -13.64 1.66
CA GLU A 133 -3.64 -14.35 1.77
C GLU A 133 -3.81 -15.84 2.11
N HIS A 134 -4.59 -16.18 3.13
CA HIS A 134 -4.65 -17.56 3.64
C HIS A 134 -5.73 -18.40 2.96
N ALA A 135 -6.89 -17.82 2.63
CA ALA A 135 -8.00 -18.56 2.02
C ALA A 135 -7.97 -18.51 0.49
N MET A 136 -7.45 -17.41 -0.08
CA MET A 136 -7.33 -17.24 -1.53
C MET A 136 -5.90 -17.30 -2.05
N GLY A 137 -4.86 -17.39 -1.21
CA GLY A 137 -3.48 -17.46 -1.69
C GLY A 137 -3.06 -16.26 -2.55
N ILE A 138 -3.65 -15.08 -2.33
CA ILE A 138 -3.35 -13.82 -3.01
C ILE A 138 -2.24 -13.12 -2.23
N ARG A 139 -1.08 -12.94 -2.86
CA ARG A 139 0.14 -12.45 -2.22
C ARG A 139 0.53 -11.06 -2.72
N LEU A 140 0.35 -10.78 -4.01
CA LEU A 140 0.75 -9.53 -4.65
C LEU A 140 -0.35 -8.46 -4.55
N LEU A 141 -1.60 -8.84 -4.82
CA LEU A 141 -2.75 -7.94 -4.69
C LEU A 141 -3.26 -7.86 -3.25
N LYS A 142 -2.82 -6.84 -2.51
CA LYS A 142 -3.31 -6.57 -1.15
C LYS A 142 -4.59 -5.72 -1.14
N SER A 143 -5.33 -5.80 -0.04
CA SER A 143 -6.49 -4.95 0.24
C SER A 143 -6.18 -3.45 0.27
N CYS A 144 -4.91 -3.09 0.54
CA CYS A 144 -4.40 -1.72 0.52
C CYS A 144 -3.78 -1.29 -0.82
N SER A 145 -3.83 -2.14 -1.86
CA SER A 145 -3.18 -1.85 -3.14
C SER A 145 -3.75 -0.57 -3.73
N SER A 146 -2.86 0.39 -3.96
CA SER A 146 -3.15 1.65 -4.62
C SER A 146 -2.47 1.70 -5.98
N THR A 147 -2.89 2.63 -6.82
CA THR A 147 -2.28 2.82 -8.14
C THR A 147 -1.54 4.14 -8.17
N THR A 148 -0.49 4.19 -9.00
CA THR A 148 0.24 5.41 -9.31
C THR A 148 0.65 5.42 -10.79
N THR A 149 1.31 6.49 -11.21
CA THR A 149 1.91 6.64 -12.54
C THR A 149 3.30 7.25 -12.39
N LEU A 150 4.18 7.04 -13.37
CA LEU A 150 5.50 7.69 -13.38
C LEU A 150 5.38 9.21 -13.24
N ARG A 151 4.40 9.82 -13.93
CA ARG A 151 4.12 11.26 -13.85
C ARG A 151 3.74 11.71 -12.45
N SER A 152 2.86 10.99 -11.75
CA SER A 152 2.44 11.38 -10.40
C SER A 152 3.54 11.21 -9.36
N GLU A 153 4.54 10.36 -9.63
CA GLU A 153 5.77 10.25 -8.84
C GLU A 153 6.90 11.17 -9.34
N GLY A 154 6.61 12.08 -10.28
CA GLY A 154 7.49 13.20 -10.66
C GLY A 154 8.46 12.93 -11.80
N ALA A 155 8.30 11.85 -12.57
CA ALA A 155 9.12 11.63 -13.77
C ALA A 155 8.83 12.71 -14.82
N ASP A 156 9.88 13.25 -15.44
CA ASP A 156 9.74 14.15 -16.57
C ASP A 156 9.33 13.38 -17.85
N ARG A 157 9.02 14.15 -18.90
CA ARG A 157 8.54 13.59 -20.16
C ARG A 157 9.57 12.65 -20.79
N ASP A 158 10.83 13.07 -20.86
CA ASP A 158 11.89 12.31 -21.51
C ASP A 158 12.15 10.98 -20.79
N THR A 159 12.09 10.98 -19.45
CA THR A 159 12.20 9.77 -18.62
C THR A 159 11.03 8.83 -18.87
N ILE A 160 9.80 9.35 -18.94
CA ILE A 160 8.60 8.55 -19.27
C ILE A 160 8.74 7.93 -20.66
N GLU A 161 9.24 8.68 -21.65
CA GLU A 161 9.44 8.19 -23.02
C GLU A 161 10.49 7.07 -23.05
N ARG A 162 11.65 7.23 -22.38
CA ARG A 162 12.68 6.17 -22.29
C ARG A 162 12.16 4.90 -21.63
N VAL A 163 11.44 5.02 -20.49
CA VAL A 163 10.84 3.87 -19.81
C VAL A 163 9.80 3.18 -20.68
N ALA A 164 8.91 3.94 -21.34
CA ALA A 164 7.87 3.39 -22.20
C ALA A 164 8.47 2.66 -23.42
N GLU A 165 9.52 3.20 -24.04
CA GLU A 165 10.20 2.55 -25.16
C GLU A 165 10.90 1.25 -24.75
N ALA A 166 11.66 1.27 -23.65
CA ALA A 166 12.32 0.08 -23.15
C ALA A 166 11.31 -1.00 -22.74
N PHE A 167 10.25 -0.61 -22.04
CA PHE A 167 9.14 -1.49 -21.65
C PHE A 167 8.45 -2.09 -22.88
N ALA A 168 8.17 -1.30 -23.92
CA ALA A 168 7.52 -1.79 -25.15
C ALA A 168 8.37 -2.86 -25.85
N ARG A 169 9.70 -2.74 -25.80
CA ARG A 169 10.65 -3.71 -26.36
C ARG A 169 10.96 -4.88 -25.43
N ARG A 170 10.43 -4.88 -24.19
CA ARG A 170 10.82 -5.81 -23.11
C ARG A 170 12.33 -5.83 -22.85
N ALA A 171 12.98 -4.69 -23.09
CA ALA A 171 14.41 -4.53 -22.87
C ALA A 171 14.71 -4.34 -21.38
N GLU A 172 15.87 -4.77 -20.94
CA GLU A 172 16.34 -4.41 -19.59
C GLU A 172 16.56 -2.90 -19.49
N PHE A 173 16.10 -2.28 -18.40
CA PHE A 173 16.28 -0.85 -18.15
C PHE A 173 16.32 -0.50 -16.66
N GLU A 174 16.96 0.62 -16.35
CA GLU A 174 16.92 1.29 -15.05
C GLU A 174 16.95 2.81 -15.27
N GLU A 175 15.93 3.52 -14.81
CA GLU A 175 15.75 4.96 -14.97
C GLU A 175 15.50 5.59 -13.61
N LYS A 176 16.25 6.67 -13.30
CA LYS A 176 16.22 7.33 -11.99
C LYS A 176 15.80 8.77 -12.12
N TRP A 177 15.00 9.23 -11.17
CA TRP A 177 14.69 10.66 -11.04
C TRP A 177 14.51 11.04 -9.58
N TYR A 178 14.66 12.32 -9.30
CA TYR A 178 14.66 12.87 -7.95
C TYR A 178 13.59 13.96 -7.84
N GLY A 179 12.74 13.84 -6.83
CA GLY A 179 11.70 14.82 -6.57
C GLY A 179 11.27 14.77 -5.11
N ARG A 180 9.95 14.62 -4.89
CA ARG A 180 9.41 14.36 -3.55
C ARG A 180 9.92 13.03 -2.97
N TYR A 181 10.18 12.08 -3.84
CA TYR A 181 10.77 10.78 -3.56
C TYR A 181 12.00 10.64 -4.46
N ASP A 182 12.94 9.81 -4.04
CA ASP A 182 13.99 9.31 -4.92
C ASP A 182 13.41 8.06 -5.60
N CYS A 183 13.30 8.08 -6.92
CA CYS A 183 12.53 7.09 -7.67
C CYS A 183 13.43 6.32 -8.64
N ILE A 184 13.14 5.03 -8.79
CA ILE A 184 13.80 4.14 -9.75
C ILE A 184 12.73 3.32 -10.47
N ALA A 185 12.57 3.50 -11.77
CA ALA A 185 11.84 2.57 -12.62
C ALA A 185 12.83 1.56 -13.21
N TYR A 186 12.47 0.28 -13.22
CA TYR A 186 13.32 -0.76 -13.77
C TYR A 186 12.48 -1.83 -14.47
N GLY A 187 13.10 -2.58 -15.37
CA GLY A 187 12.46 -3.70 -16.03
C GLY A 187 13.48 -4.69 -16.56
N ARG A 188 13.12 -5.97 -16.60
CA ARG A 188 13.96 -7.04 -17.15
C ARG A 188 13.14 -8.20 -17.70
N PRO A 189 13.60 -8.87 -18.78
CA PRO A 189 13.09 -10.17 -19.16
C PRO A 189 13.50 -11.23 -18.12
N CYS A 190 12.63 -12.20 -17.89
CA CYS A 190 12.86 -13.31 -16.98
C CYS A 190 13.10 -14.64 -17.75
N PRO A 191 13.81 -15.61 -17.15
CA PRO A 191 14.08 -16.90 -17.80
C PRO A 191 12.84 -17.70 -18.19
N ASP A 192 11.71 -17.46 -17.52
CA ASP A 192 10.41 -18.07 -17.81
C ASP A 192 9.67 -17.43 -19.01
N GLY A 193 10.34 -16.53 -19.74
CA GLY A 193 9.79 -15.82 -20.90
C GLY A 193 8.86 -14.67 -20.54
N SER A 194 8.67 -14.39 -19.24
CA SER A 194 7.86 -13.27 -18.78
C SER A 194 8.69 -12.01 -18.55
N TYR A 195 8.03 -10.89 -18.32
CA TYR A 195 8.69 -9.60 -18.09
C TYR A 195 8.33 -9.06 -16.71
N ARG A 196 9.33 -8.58 -15.97
CA ARG A 196 9.15 -7.98 -14.64
C ARG A 196 9.66 -6.57 -14.66
N ALA A 197 8.77 -5.62 -14.41
CA ALA A 197 9.09 -4.21 -14.30
C ALA A 197 8.52 -3.61 -13.03
N GLY A 198 9.31 -2.77 -12.38
CA GLY A 198 8.96 -2.15 -11.12
C GLY A 198 9.18 -0.65 -11.14
N LEU A 199 8.57 -0.02 -10.15
CA LEU A 199 8.89 1.33 -9.70
C LEU A 199 9.17 1.23 -8.21
N SER A 200 10.34 1.70 -7.78
CA SER A 200 10.68 1.89 -6.37
C SER A 200 10.60 3.38 -6.06
N THR A 201 9.91 3.75 -4.98
CA THR A 201 9.91 5.11 -4.45
C THR A 201 10.49 5.12 -3.05
N CYS A 202 11.63 5.78 -2.87
CA CYS A 202 12.30 5.90 -1.57
C CYS A 202 12.06 7.28 -0.97
N TYR A 203 11.75 7.31 0.33
CA TYR A 203 11.76 8.54 1.10
C TYR A 203 13.22 8.89 1.41
N ARG A 204 13.61 10.11 1.06
CA ARG A 204 14.97 10.61 1.29
C ARG A 204 15.32 10.49 2.78
N ASP A 205 16.51 9.96 3.06
CA ASP A 205 17.09 9.82 4.39
C ASP A 205 16.35 8.91 5.38
N THR A 206 15.33 8.13 4.95
CA THR A 206 14.58 7.28 5.90
C THR A 206 14.70 5.76 5.64
N LEU A 207 15.46 5.33 4.62
CA LEU A 207 15.55 3.92 4.18
C LEU A 207 14.18 3.23 3.99
N ASN A 208 13.12 4.03 3.81
CA ASN A 208 11.75 3.57 3.68
C ASN A 208 11.31 3.85 2.25
N GLY A 209 10.34 3.10 1.76
CA GLY A 209 9.85 3.28 0.41
C GLY A 209 8.64 2.41 0.09
N HIS A 210 8.20 2.50 -1.15
CA HIS A 210 7.16 1.65 -1.71
C HIS A 210 7.67 1.01 -2.99
N GLU A 211 7.38 -0.27 -3.15
CA GLU A 211 7.61 -1.00 -4.39
C GLU A 211 6.30 -1.12 -5.15
N TRP A 212 6.35 -0.92 -6.46
CA TRP A 212 5.19 -0.94 -7.33
C TRP A 212 5.46 -1.82 -8.54
N ALA A 213 4.50 -2.65 -8.95
CA ALA A 213 4.56 -3.34 -10.25
C ALA A 213 4.21 -2.34 -11.35
N LEU A 214 5.14 -2.12 -12.28
CA LEU A 214 4.90 -1.34 -13.49
C LEU A 214 4.15 -2.22 -14.51
N LEU A 215 2.98 -1.77 -14.93
CA LEU A 215 2.01 -2.58 -15.69
C LEU A 215 2.18 -2.43 -17.20
N ASP A 216 2.46 -1.23 -17.68
CA ASP A 216 2.44 -0.87 -19.11
C ASP A 216 3.51 0.15 -19.52
N GLY A 217 4.56 0.30 -18.72
CA GLY A 217 5.58 1.34 -18.93
C GLY A 217 5.20 2.72 -18.42
N TYR A 218 3.99 2.90 -17.85
CA TYR A 218 3.56 4.20 -17.31
C TYR A 218 2.80 4.09 -15.98
N ARG A 219 1.89 3.12 -15.88
CA ARG A 219 1.01 2.88 -14.74
C ARG A 219 1.62 1.84 -13.83
N ALA A 220 1.48 2.03 -12.52
CA ALA A 220 1.96 1.08 -11.54
C ALA A 220 0.92 0.79 -10.45
N VAL A 221 1.03 -0.39 -9.84
CA VAL A 221 0.21 -0.80 -8.69
C VAL A 221 1.11 -1.16 -7.52
N LEU A 222 0.74 -0.71 -6.32
CA LEU A 222 1.49 -0.94 -5.10
C LEU A 222 1.58 -2.45 -4.85
N MET A 223 2.79 -2.94 -4.67
CA MET A 223 3.07 -4.30 -4.22
C MET A 223 3.80 -4.25 -2.88
N VAL A 224 3.63 -5.30 -2.07
CA VAL A 224 4.46 -5.48 -0.88
C VAL A 224 5.59 -6.44 -1.26
N TRP A 225 6.74 -5.88 -1.64
CA TRP A 225 8.00 -6.61 -1.73
C TRP A 225 9.01 -5.96 -0.79
N SER A 226 9.76 -6.75 -0.04
CA SER A 226 10.91 -6.24 0.70
C SER A 226 12.07 -6.04 -0.27
N ALA A 227 12.85 -4.97 -0.08
CA ALA A 227 14.00 -4.62 -0.91
C ALA A 227 15.04 -5.77 -1.07
N ALA A 228 15.02 -6.77 -0.18
CA ALA A 228 15.88 -7.96 -0.24
C ALA A 228 15.53 -8.92 -1.40
N SER A 229 14.28 -8.97 -1.83
CA SER A 229 13.80 -10.00 -2.77
C SER A 229 14.10 -9.72 -4.26
N ILE A 230 14.55 -8.52 -4.60
CA ILE A 230 14.96 -8.13 -5.97
C ILE A 230 16.38 -8.61 -6.31
N ARG A 231 17.25 -8.73 -5.29
CA ARG A 231 18.67 -9.12 -5.47
C ARG A 231 18.91 -10.64 -5.40
N GLU A 232 17.96 -11.41 -4.88
CA GLU A 232 18.19 -12.81 -4.50
C GLU A 232 17.38 -13.84 -5.29
N ARG A 233 16.88 -13.50 -6.47
CA ARG A 233 16.33 -14.53 -7.37
C ARG A 233 17.11 -14.54 -8.69
N PRO A 234 17.80 -15.67 -8.99
CA PRO A 234 18.61 -15.83 -10.19
C PRO A 234 17.78 -15.65 -11.47
#